data_AF-A0A9E7K799-F1
#
_entry.id   AF-A0A9E7K799-F1
#
_cell.length_a   1.000
_cell.length_b   1.000
_cell.length_c   1.000
_cell.angle_alpha   90.00
_cell.angle_beta   90.00
_cell.angle_gamma   90.00
#
_symmetry.space_group_name_H-M   'P 1'
#
loop_
_entity.id
_entity.type
_entity.pdbx_description
1 polymer ?
#
loop_
_entity_poly.entity_id
_entity_poly.type
_entity_poly.pdbx_seq_one_letter_code
_entity_poly.pdbx_strand_id
1 'polypeptide(L)'
;MKNKRLAILMRARMASPTHPVHRQQLLRPDRPPLPPQGATCSGDADDDGISTGARRVSLNDVKELMRASFSNPTDKTEPMDANLEEFSQAYLGLSQEGRRELLLGLARDCDVNRARVCELMRQYLTVELPHSVGANAADVNQENRVLEDGGILAVFYRMERNLRDALKPMYAGFFERLNAHPGGLKLLTVLRADLLSLLAKENVPSLRALETYLKEKLITWLSPASLELHQITWDDSASLLEKIVAYEAVHPIRNLLDLKRRLSEGRRCFGYLHPAIPGEPLIFIEVALLKDVATSIQEVLWDSPPTPEFEATCALLYSISATQASWDLILILWKFVFLSQNSFLQ
;
A
#
# COMPACT_ATOMS: atom_id res chain seq x y z
N MET A 1 9.63 27.86 -0.23
CA MET A 1 8.20 28.25 -0.15
C MET A 1 7.60 27.58 1.07
N LYS A 2 6.93 28.34 1.95
CA LYS A 2 6.43 27.86 3.25
C LYS A 2 5.29 26.85 3.03
N ASN A 3 5.51 25.58 3.36
CA ASN A 3 4.48 24.54 3.38
C ASN A 3 3.40 24.93 4.39
N LYS A 4 2.25 25.40 3.90
CA LYS A 4 1.06 25.60 4.73
C LYS A 4 0.51 24.22 5.07
N ARG A 5 0.79 23.76 6.29
CA ARG A 5 0.18 22.55 6.87
C ARG A 5 -1.31 22.84 7.09
N LEU A 6 -2.17 22.12 6.39
CA LEU A 6 -3.61 22.12 6.66
C LEU A 6 -3.85 21.29 7.93
N ALA A 7 -4.26 21.92 9.01
CA ALA A 7 -4.92 21.26 10.12
C ALA A 7 -6.43 21.35 9.85
N ILE A 8 -7.10 20.22 9.61
CA ILE A 8 -8.56 20.17 9.53
C ILE A 8 -9.08 19.59 10.84
N LEU A 9 -9.82 20.43 11.58
CA LEU A 9 -10.48 20.07 12.82
C LEU A 9 -11.76 19.28 12.50
N MET A 10 -11.72 17.95 12.59
CA MET A 10 -12.88 17.09 12.30
C MET A 10 -13.63 16.72 13.58
N ARG A 11 -14.97 16.75 13.53
CA ARG A 11 -15.89 16.64 14.67
C ARG A 11 -16.63 15.32 14.63
N ALA A 12 -16.80 14.67 15.78
CA ALA A 12 -17.82 13.65 15.97
C ALA A 12 -18.26 13.64 17.46
N ARG A 13 -19.58 13.53 17.74
CA ARG A 13 -20.13 13.49 19.11
C ARG A 13 -20.15 12.04 19.61
N MET A 14 -19.59 11.80 20.80
CA MET A 14 -19.69 10.48 21.45
C MET A 14 -21.11 10.23 21.99
N ALA A 15 -21.58 8.99 21.91
CA ALA A 15 -22.83 8.58 22.54
C ALA A 15 -22.62 8.47 24.07
N SER A 16 -23.59 8.97 24.84
CA SER A 16 -23.49 9.03 26.31
C SER A 16 -23.43 7.63 26.95
N PRO A 17 -22.59 7.41 27.97
CA PRO A 17 -22.50 6.11 28.64
C PRO A 17 -23.72 5.88 29.53
N THR A 18 -24.53 4.87 29.19
CA THR A 18 -25.52 4.29 30.10
C THR A 18 -24.84 3.26 31.00
N HIS A 19 -24.85 3.49 32.30
CA HIS A 19 -24.38 2.58 33.36
C HIS A 19 -25.55 2.30 34.35
N PRO A 20 -25.52 1.25 35.23
CA PRO A 20 -24.30 0.62 35.78
C PRO A 20 -24.33 -0.92 36.10
N VAL A 21 -23.13 -1.43 36.48
CA VAL A 21 -22.77 -2.59 37.35
C VAL A 21 -22.81 -4.05 36.83
N HIS A 22 -21.64 -4.69 36.67
CA HIS A 22 -21.17 -5.74 37.59
C HIS A 22 -19.65 -5.88 37.60
N ARG A 23 -19.05 -5.54 38.75
CA ARG A 23 -17.63 -5.68 39.06
C ARG A 23 -17.40 -7.11 39.56
N GLN A 24 -16.79 -7.97 38.76
CA GLN A 24 -16.20 -9.22 39.24
C GLN A 24 -14.69 -9.04 39.37
N GLN A 25 -14.23 -9.12 40.61
CA GLN A 25 -12.82 -9.22 40.96
C GLN A 25 -12.28 -10.54 40.41
N LEU A 26 -11.33 -10.46 39.48
CA LEU A 26 -10.52 -11.61 39.06
C LEU A 26 -9.09 -11.41 39.56
N LEU A 27 -8.62 -12.45 40.24
CA LEU A 27 -7.36 -12.57 40.94
C LEU A 27 -6.16 -12.39 39.99
N ARG A 28 -5.12 -11.73 40.51
CA ARG A 28 -3.79 -11.67 39.89
C ARG A 28 -3.16 -13.07 39.86
N PRO A 29 -2.58 -13.52 38.73
CA PRO A 29 -1.61 -14.61 38.74
C PRO A 29 -0.21 -14.10 39.05
N ASP A 30 0.53 -14.93 39.76
CA ASP A 30 1.88 -14.73 40.27
C ASP A 30 2.96 -14.52 39.19
N ARG A 31 4.00 -13.81 39.62
CA ARG A 31 5.24 -13.49 38.91
C ARG A 31 6.12 -14.75 38.79
N PRO A 32 6.63 -15.12 37.60
CA PRO A 32 7.63 -16.18 37.48
C PRO A 32 9.05 -15.68 37.86
N PRO A 33 9.93 -16.56 38.37
CA PRO A 33 11.23 -16.18 38.92
C PRO A 33 12.33 -15.96 37.85
N LEU A 34 13.32 -15.14 38.21
CA LEU A 34 14.55 -14.87 37.46
C LEU A 34 15.47 -16.10 37.36
N PRO A 35 16.25 -16.26 36.28
CA PRO A 35 17.29 -17.27 36.20
C PRO A 35 18.59 -16.83 36.92
N PRO A 36 19.43 -17.78 37.38
CA PRO A 36 20.65 -17.49 38.13
C PRO A 36 21.80 -16.99 37.23
N GLN A 37 22.58 -16.06 37.77
CA GLN A 37 23.87 -15.62 37.24
C GLN A 37 24.98 -16.59 37.66
N GLY A 38 25.89 -16.88 36.73
CA GLY A 38 27.26 -17.31 37.05
C GLY A 38 27.81 -18.43 36.17
N ALA A 39 28.66 -18.08 35.20
CA ALA A 39 29.88 -18.81 34.87
C ALA A 39 30.75 -17.95 33.92
N THR A 40 31.86 -17.48 34.45
CA THR A 40 33.03 -16.99 33.71
C THR A 40 33.67 -18.13 32.92
N CYS A 41 33.94 -17.90 31.62
CA CYS A 41 34.99 -18.62 30.88
C CYS A 41 35.70 -17.62 29.95
N SER A 42 36.96 -17.38 30.27
CA SER A 42 38.01 -16.84 29.41
C SER A 42 38.46 -17.90 28.40
N GLY A 43 38.69 -17.50 27.14
CA GLY A 43 39.31 -18.34 26.12
C GLY A 43 39.56 -17.55 24.84
N ASP A 44 40.83 -17.40 24.51
CA ASP A 44 41.40 -16.61 23.42
C ASP A 44 41.07 -17.11 22.00
N ALA A 45 41.19 -16.17 21.06
CA ALA A 45 41.58 -16.27 19.64
C ALA A 45 41.23 -17.53 18.83
N ASP A 46 40.49 -17.33 17.74
CA ASP A 46 41.08 -17.58 16.42
C ASP A 46 40.36 -16.78 15.32
N ASP A 47 41.22 -16.11 14.54
CA ASP A 47 41.01 -15.43 13.28
C ASP A 47 40.70 -16.47 12.21
N ASP A 48 39.52 -16.42 11.60
CA ASP A 48 39.29 -17.05 10.30
C ASP A 48 38.26 -16.22 9.52
N GLY A 49 38.79 -15.26 8.78
CA GLY A 49 38.08 -14.51 7.76
C GLY A 49 37.63 -15.42 6.62
N ILE A 50 36.43 -16.02 6.77
CA ILE A 50 35.68 -16.55 5.63
C ILE A 50 35.07 -15.35 4.90
N SER A 51 35.83 -14.83 3.94
CA SER A 51 35.32 -14.01 2.85
C SER A 51 34.28 -14.81 2.06
N THR A 52 33.02 -14.78 2.50
CA THR A 52 31.88 -15.02 1.62
C THR A 52 31.87 -13.89 0.60
N GLY A 53 32.48 -14.16 -0.56
CA GLY A 53 32.39 -13.28 -1.72
C GLY A 53 30.94 -13.16 -2.15
N ALA A 54 30.20 -12.24 -1.53
CA ALA A 54 28.89 -11.81 -1.98
C ALA A 54 29.11 -11.20 -3.36
N ARG A 55 28.90 -12.01 -4.41
CA ARG A 55 28.90 -11.56 -5.80
C ARG A 55 28.01 -10.33 -5.86
N ARG A 56 28.58 -9.15 -6.13
CA ARG A 56 27.79 -7.94 -6.35
C ARG A 56 26.83 -8.23 -7.49
N VAL A 57 25.53 -8.27 -7.18
CA VAL A 57 24.49 -8.49 -8.18
C VAL A 57 24.54 -7.32 -9.17
N SER A 58 24.80 -7.64 -10.43
CA SER A 58 24.90 -6.63 -11.48
C SER A 58 23.51 -6.22 -11.96
N LEU A 59 23.38 -5.04 -12.55
CA LEU A 59 22.11 -4.59 -13.15
C LEU A 59 21.57 -5.59 -14.20
N ASN A 60 22.47 -6.27 -14.93
CA ASN A 60 22.08 -7.27 -15.91
C ASN A 60 21.47 -8.49 -15.24
N ASP A 61 22.01 -8.94 -14.10
CA ASP A 61 21.45 -10.03 -13.32
C ASP A 61 20.02 -9.67 -12.86
N VAL A 62 19.78 -8.43 -12.40
CA VAL A 62 18.44 -7.97 -12.00
C VAL A 62 17.45 -7.92 -13.18
N LYS A 63 17.93 -7.52 -14.36
CA LYS A 63 17.11 -7.51 -15.58
C LYS A 63 16.74 -8.93 -16.01
N GLU A 64 17.66 -9.89 -15.87
CA GLU A 64 17.38 -11.30 -16.17
C GLU A 64 16.40 -11.91 -15.17
N LEU A 65 16.55 -11.63 -13.87
CA LEU A 65 15.57 -12.04 -12.86
C LEU A 65 14.17 -11.50 -13.18
N MET A 66 14.07 -10.21 -13.53
CA MET A 66 12.82 -9.59 -13.95
C MET A 66 12.23 -10.27 -15.19
N ARG A 67 13.06 -10.63 -16.18
CA ARG A 67 12.64 -11.37 -17.38
C ARG A 67 12.18 -12.79 -17.09
N ALA A 68 12.90 -13.51 -16.24
CA ALA A 68 12.51 -14.83 -15.77
C ALA A 68 11.15 -14.76 -15.04
N SER A 69 10.94 -13.69 -14.25
CA SER A 69 9.66 -13.36 -13.63
C SER A 69 8.60 -12.87 -14.60
N PHE A 70 8.83 -12.77 -15.92
CA PHE A 70 7.77 -12.54 -16.92
C PHE A 70 7.23 -13.84 -17.51
N SER A 71 8.09 -14.84 -17.71
CA SER A 71 7.71 -16.13 -18.27
C SER A 71 6.70 -16.86 -17.39
N ASN A 72 5.69 -17.48 -18.00
CA ASN A 72 4.81 -18.42 -17.30
C ASN A 72 5.56 -19.75 -17.13
N PRO A 73 5.40 -20.48 -16.01
CA PRO A 73 6.03 -21.77 -15.84
C PRO A 73 5.38 -22.79 -16.78
N THR A 74 5.95 -22.95 -17.98
CA THR A 74 5.77 -24.17 -18.76
C THR A 74 6.79 -25.18 -18.25
N ASP A 75 6.36 -25.96 -17.27
CA ASP A 75 7.00 -27.19 -16.79
C ASP A 75 8.30 -27.02 -15.97
N LYS A 76 8.30 -27.61 -14.77
CA LYS A 76 9.41 -27.80 -13.79
C LYS A 76 9.82 -26.60 -12.90
N THR A 77 9.17 -26.55 -11.73
CA THR A 77 9.77 -26.53 -10.38
C THR A 77 11.08 -25.77 -10.11
N GLU A 78 11.28 -24.58 -10.66
CA GLU A 78 11.90 -23.53 -9.85
C GLU A 78 10.78 -22.85 -9.07
N PRO A 79 10.91 -22.62 -7.74
CA PRO A 79 9.94 -21.81 -7.04
C PRO A 79 10.03 -20.40 -7.64
N MET A 80 9.08 -20.00 -8.47
CA MET A 80 9.00 -18.64 -9.02
C MET A 80 9.11 -17.56 -7.93
N ASP A 81 8.74 -17.92 -6.70
CA ASP A 81 8.89 -17.12 -5.50
C ASP A 81 10.37 -16.78 -5.19
N ALA A 82 11.32 -17.71 -5.44
CA ALA A 82 12.75 -17.43 -5.22
C ALA A 82 13.28 -16.37 -6.18
N ASN A 83 12.85 -16.37 -7.44
CA ASN A 83 13.24 -15.34 -8.41
C ASN A 83 12.69 -13.95 -8.03
N LEU A 84 11.47 -13.90 -7.47
CA LEU A 84 10.86 -12.65 -6.99
C LEU A 84 11.54 -12.15 -5.71
N GLU A 85 11.88 -13.04 -4.77
CA GLU A 85 12.64 -12.69 -3.57
C GLU A 85 14.05 -12.19 -3.93
N GLU A 86 14.77 -12.91 -4.80
CA GLU A 86 16.09 -12.51 -5.27
C GLU A 86 16.04 -11.17 -6.03
N PHE A 87 15.05 -10.99 -6.91
CA PHE A 87 14.80 -9.70 -7.56
C PHE A 87 14.60 -8.59 -6.52
N SER A 88 13.79 -8.85 -5.49
CA SER A 88 13.47 -7.87 -4.45
C SER A 88 14.71 -7.43 -3.68
N GLN A 89 15.52 -8.38 -3.24
CA GLN A 89 16.78 -8.12 -2.55
C GLN A 89 17.78 -7.40 -3.46
N ALA A 90 17.91 -7.86 -4.71
CA ALA A 90 18.82 -7.28 -5.68
C ALA A 90 18.44 -5.83 -6.02
N TYR A 91 17.16 -5.55 -6.25
CA TYR A 91 16.67 -4.20 -6.51
C TYR A 91 17.01 -3.24 -5.35
N LEU A 92 16.79 -3.69 -4.11
CA LEU A 92 17.12 -2.91 -2.93
C LEU A 92 18.63 -2.67 -2.79
N GLY A 93 19.47 -3.61 -3.23
CA GLY A 93 20.92 -3.47 -3.27
C GLY A 93 21.48 -2.60 -4.40
N LEU A 94 20.69 -2.25 -5.42
CA LEU A 94 21.14 -1.41 -6.53
C LEU A 94 21.41 0.03 -6.07
N SER A 95 22.40 0.66 -6.74
CA SER A 95 22.63 2.11 -6.64
C SER A 95 21.44 2.90 -7.21
N GLN A 96 21.34 4.18 -6.86
CA GLN A 96 20.30 5.06 -7.41
C GLN A 96 20.31 5.08 -8.96
N GLU A 97 21.50 5.04 -9.56
CA GLU A 97 21.64 4.98 -11.02
C GLU A 97 21.20 3.61 -11.57
N GLY A 98 21.55 2.52 -10.90
CA GLY A 98 21.11 1.18 -11.29
C GLY A 98 19.58 1.02 -11.25
N ARG A 99 18.94 1.52 -10.18
CA ARG A 99 17.47 1.54 -10.09
C ARG A 99 16.84 2.40 -11.18
N ARG A 100 17.42 3.58 -11.46
CA ARG A 100 16.99 4.45 -12.56
C ARG A 100 17.04 3.72 -13.90
N GLU A 101 18.17 3.09 -14.24
CA GLU A 101 18.32 2.36 -15.50
C GLU A 101 17.34 1.18 -15.60
N LEU A 102 17.10 0.46 -14.50
CA LEU A 102 16.13 -0.63 -14.47
C LEU A 102 14.71 -0.14 -14.73
N LEU A 103 14.27 0.92 -14.02
CA LEU A 103 12.93 1.48 -14.17
C LEU A 103 12.69 2.08 -15.56
N LEU A 104 13.72 2.70 -16.15
CA LEU A 104 13.67 3.15 -17.55
C LEU A 104 13.53 1.98 -18.53
N GLY A 105 14.25 0.89 -18.30
CA GLY A 105 14.12 -0.35 -19.06
C GLY A 105 12.71 -0.94 -18.93
N LEU A 106 12.21 -1.10 -17.71
CA LEU A 106 10.86 -1.60 -17.44
C LEU A 106 9.79 -0.75 -18.14
N ALA A 107 9.92 0.58 -18.10
CA ALA A 107 8.97 1.50 -18.72
C ALA A 107 8.97 1.46 -20.26
N ARG A 108 10.10 1.11 -20.89
CA ARG A 108 10.24 1.14 -22.36
C ARG A 108 10.06 -0.25 -22.97
N ASP A 109 10.73 -1.24 -22.39
CA ASP A 109 10.86 -2.57 -22.95
C ASP A 109 9.71 -3.48 -22.51
N CYS A 110 9.08 -3.19 -21.36
CA CYS A 110 8.00 -4.01 -20.78
C CYS A 110 6.62 -3.32 -20.83
N ASP A 111 6.46 -2.31 -21.69
CA ASP A 111 5.17 -1.63 -21.94
C ASP A 111 4.27 -2.47 -22.87
N VAL A 112 3.21 -1.85 -23.41
CA VAL A 112 2.30 -2.43 -24.39
C VAL A 112 3.03 -2.85 -25.67
N ASN A 113 2.78 -4.08 -26.13
CA ASN A 113 3.27 -4.56 -27.42
C ASN A 113 2.51 -3.90 -28.58
N ARG A 114 2.99 -2.72 -28.98
CA ARG A 114 2.38 -1.89 -30.04
C ARG A 114 2.29 -2.62 -31.38
N ALA A 115 3.25 -3.49 -31.72
CA ALA A 115 3.21 -4.27 -32.95
C ALA A 115 1.99 -5.22 -32.96
N ARG A 116 1.77 -5.94 -31.85
CA ARG A 116 0.61 -6.82 -31.69
C ARG A 116 -0.71 -6.05 -31.67
N VAL A 117 -0.76 -4.90 -31.00
CA VAL A 117 -1.95 -4.03 -31.01
C VAL A 117 -2.28 -3.57 -32.43
N CYS A 118 -1.30 -3.08 -33.19
CA CYS A 118 -1.52 -2.67 -34.58
C CYS A 118 -2.02 -3.82 -35.46
N GLU A 119 -1.49 -5.03 -35.28
CA GLU A 119 -1.96 -6.23 -35.99
C GLU A 119 -3.44 -6.52 -35.69
N LEU A 120 -3.81 -6.57 -34.41
CA LEU A 120 -5.18 -6.85 -33.97
C LEU A 120 -6.17 -5.74 -34.39
N MET A 121 -5.75 -4.47 -34.38
CA MET A 121 -6.59 -3.36 -34.83
C MET A 121 -6.88 -3.46 -36.34
N ARG A 122 -5.89 -3.85 -37.15
CA ARG A 122 -6.13 -4.09 -38.59
C ARG A 122 -7.12 -5.23 -38.79
N GLN A 123 -6.99 -6.32 -38.03
CA GLN A 123 -7.95 -7.43 -38.07
C GLN A 123 -9.36 -6.98 -37.67
N TYR A 124 -9.48 -6.16 -36.62
CA TYR A 124 -10.77 -5.63 -36.14
C TYR A 124 -11.47 -4.76 -37.19
N LEU A 125 -10.73 -3.86 -37.86
CA LEU A 125 -11.29 -2.97 -38.87
C LEU A 125 -11.64 -3.67 -40.20
N THR A 126 -11.15 -4.89 -40.43
CA THR A 126 -11.44 -5.66 -41.64
C THR A 126 -12.78 -6.40 -41.55
N VAL A 127 -13.31 -6.60 -40.34
CA VAL A 127 -14.63 -7.22 -40.14
C VAL A 127 -15.69 -6.16 -40.40
N GLU A 128 -16.44 -6.30 -41.49
CA GLU A 128 -17.60 -5.44 -41.76
C GLU A 128 -18.67 -5.65 -40.70
N LEU A 129 -19.16 -4.55 -40.10
CA LEU A 129 -20.32 -4.62 -39.23
C LEU A 129 -21.51 -5.13 -40.07
N PRO A 130 -22.36 -6.01 -39.53
CA PRO A 130 -23.63 -6.36 -40.15
C PRO A 130 -24.33 -5.04 -40.46
N HIS A 131 -24.47 -4.72 -41.75
CA HIS A 131 -25.08 -3.47 -42.16
C HIS A 131 -26.46 -3.42 -41.51
N SER A 132 -26.82 -2.28 -40.89
CA SER A 132 -28.21 -2.04 -40.51
C SER A 132 -29.03 -2.21 -41.78
N VAL A 133 -29.70 -3.37 -41.92
CA VAL A 133 -30.52 -3.66 -43.08
C VAL A 133 -31.50 -2.51 -43.17
N GLY A 134 -31.34 -1.69 -44.20
CA GLY A 134 -32.29 -0.64 -44.51
C GLY A 134 -33.68 -1.28 -44.50
N ALA A 135 -34.58 -0.66 -43.73
CA ALA A 135 -36.00 -0.98 -43.78
C ALA A 135 -36.41 -1.03 -45.25
N ASN A 136 -36.57 -2.24 -45.81
CA ASN A 136 -37.25 -2.62 -47.06
C ASN A 136 -36.61 -3.90 -47.66
N ALA A 137 -36.89 -5.06 -47.06
CA ALA A 137 -36.92 -6.32 -47.81
C ALA A 137 -37.85 -7.28 -47.06
N ALA A 138 -39.04 -7.46 -47.63
CA ALA A 138 -40.05 -8.39 -47.15
C ALA A 138 -39.54 -9.83 -47.18
N ASP A 139 -39.76 -10.51 -46.05
CA ASP A 139 -39.94 -11.94 -45.82
C ASP A 139 -38.98 -13.00 -46.39
N VAL A 140 -38.82 -14.04 -45.56
CA VAL A 140 -38.04 -15.28 -45.69
C VAL A 140 -36.57 -15.15 -45.28
N ASN A 141 -36.22 -15.77 -44.13
CA ASN A 141 -34.90 -15.90 -43.48
C ASN A 141 -34.58 -14.96 -42.30
N GLN A 142 -35.56 -14.61 -41.47
CA GLN A 142 -35.31 -13.88 -40.21
C GLN A 142 -34.47 -14.72 -39.21
N GLU A 143 -34.70 -16.03 -39.07
CA GLU A 143 -33.95 -16.90 -38.16
C GLU A 143 -32.48 -17.11 -38.58
N ASN A 144 -32.21 -17.31 -39.88
CA ASN A 144 -30.83 -17.41 -40.38
C ASN A 144 -30.08 -16.09 -40.22
N ARG A 145 -30.73 -14.93 -40.44
CA ARG A 145 -30.10 -13.62 -40.23
C ARG A 145 -29.72 -13.38 -38.77
N VAL A 146 -30.58 -13.75 -37.81
CA VAL A 146 -30.29 -13.58 -36.36
C VAL A 146 -29.15 -14.51 -35.90
N LEU A 147 -29.09 -15.73 -36.43
CA LEU A 147 -28.00 -16.67 -36.15
C LEU A 147 -26.67 -16.24 -36.78
N GLU A 148 -26.70 -15.70 -38.00
CA GLU A 148 -25.53 -15.12 -38.69
C GLU A 148 -25.02 -13.85 -37.99
N ASP A 149 -25.93 -12.98 -37.55
CA ASP A 149 -25.62 -11.75 -36.81
C ASP A 149 -25.01 -12.06 -35.42
N GLY A 150 -25.53 -13.10 -34.74
CA GLY A 150 -24.92 -13.63 -33.52
C GLY A 150 -23.52 -14.22 -33.71
N GLY A 151 -23.26 -14.84 -34.86
CA GLY A 151 -21.94 -15.33 -35.25
C GLY A 151 -20.93 -14.21 -35.49
N ILE A 152 -21.33 -13.15 -36.19
CA ILE A 152 -20.49 -11.97 -36.45
C ILE A 152 -20.19 -11.23 -35.14
N LEU A 153 -21.19 -11.02 -34.30
CA LEU A 153 -21.00 -10.38 -33.00
C LEU A 153 -20.07 -11.18 -32.08
N ALA A 154 -20.11 -12.51 -32.13
CA ALA A 154 -19.17 -13.37 -31.41
C ALA A 154 -17.71 -13.18 -31.88
N VAL A 155 -17.48 -12.89 -33.17
CA VAL A 155 -16.16 -12.52 -33.69
C VAL A 155 -15.70 -11.18 -33.11
N PHE A 156 -16.58 -10.16 -33.10
CA PHE A 156 -16.27 -8.87 -32.49
C PHE A 156 -15.88 -9.01 -31.01
N TYR A 157 -16.66 -9.74 -30.20
CA TYR A 157 -16.33 -9.96 -28.79
C TYR A 157 -14.97 -10.64 -28.59
N ARG A 158 -14.59 -11.60 -29.44
CA ARG A 158 -13.27 -12.25 -29.38
C ARG A 158 -12.16 -11.27 -29.75
N MET A 159 -12.33 -10.48 -30.80
CA MET A 159 -11.34 -9.49 -31.22
C MET A 159 -11.17 -8.38 -30.19
N GLU A 160 -12.26 -7.87 -29.60
CA GLU A 160 -12.23 -6.86 -28.53
C GLU A 160 -11.54 -7.39 -27.28
N ARG A 161 -11.81 -8.64 -26.90
CA ARG A 161 -11.09 -9.31 -25.81
C ARG A 161 -9.59 -9.38 -26.09
N ASN A 162 -9.22 -9.84 -27.29
CA ASN A 162 -7.81 -9.94 -27.68
C ASN A 162 -7.12 -8.56 -27.70
N LEU A 163 -7.81 -7.51 -28.17
CA LEU A 163 -7.32 -6.13 -28.12
C LEU A 163 -7.14 -5.65 -26.69
N ARG A 164 -8.14 -5.88 -25.81
CA ARG A 164 -8.06 -5.52 -24.39
C ARG A 164 -6.89 -6.23 -23.70
N ASP A 165 -6.66 -7.50 -24.02
CA ASP A 165 -5.55 -8.27 -23.48
C ASP A 165 -4.20 -7.78 -24.04
N ALA A 166 -4.11 -7.45 -25.32
CA ALA A 166 -2.89 -6.92 -25.95
C ALA A 166 -2.53 -5.49 -25.49
N LEU A 167 -3.52 -4.70 -25.06
CA LEU A 167 -3.33 -3.37 -24.48
C LEU A 167 -2.84 -3.41 -23.03
N LYS A 168 -2.81 -4.58 -22.37
CA LYS A 168 -2.19 -4.70 -21.05
C LYS A 168 -0.66 -4.58 -21.20
N PRO A 169 0.00 -3.71 -20.42
CA PRO A 169 1.47 -3.63 -20.45
C PRO A 169 2.08 -4.93 -19.92
N MET A 170 3.26 -5.32 -20.41
CA MET A 170 3.90 -6.57 -19.96
C MET A 170 4.24 -6.53 -18.46
N TYR A 171 4.62 -5.37 -17.92
CA TYR A 171 4.85 -5.17 -16.48
C TYR A 171 3.61 -5.44 -15.60
N ALA A 172 2.41 -5.53 -16.16
CA ALA A 172 1.18 -5.88 -15.43
C ALA A 172 1.30 -7.21 -14.68
N GLY A 173 1.65 -8.28 -15.39
CA GLY A 173 1.74 -9.62 -14.81
C GLY A 173 2.88 -9.76 -13.81
N PHE A 174 3.93 -8.93 -13.95
CA PHE A 174 5.01 -8.86 -12.98
C PHE A 174 4.56 -8.18 -11.68
N PHE A 175 3.84 -7.06 -11.75
CA PHE A 175 3.32 -6.42 -10.54
C PHE A 175 2.28 -7.25 -9.80
N GLU A 176 1.39 -7.96 -10.51
CA GLU A 176 0.44 -8.88 -9.86
C GLU A 176 1.16 -10.01 -9.11
N ARG A 177 2.20 -10.59 -9.72
CA ARG A 177 3.03 -11.61 -9.07
C ARG A 177 3.80 -11.06 -7.88
N LEU A 178 4.38 -9.87 -8.03
CA LEU A 178 5.09 -9.23 -6.93
C LEU A 178 4.14 -8.92 -5.77
N ASN A 179 2.91 -8.49 -6.04
CA ASN A 179 1.89 -8.28 -4.99
C ASN A 179 1.51 -9.59 -4.26
N ALA A 180 1.46 -10.72 -4.98
CA ALA A 180 1.18 -12.03 -4.38
C ALA A 180 2.34 -12.56 -3.53
N HIS A 181 3.56 -12.08 -3.77
CA HIS A 181 4.76 -12.49 -3.04
C HIS A 181 4.83 -11.83 -1.64
N PRO A 182 5.23 -12.57 -0.58
CA PRO A 182 5.46 -12.00 0.75
C PRO A 182 6.38 -10.77 0.72
N GLY A 183 5.94 -9.65 1.29
CA GLY A 183 6.72 -8.40 1.28
C GLY A 183 6.78 -7.68 -0.08
N GLY A 184 6.25 -8.24 -1.16
CA GLY A 184 6.32 -7.62 -2.48
C GLY A 184 5.42 -6.38 -2.62
N LEU A 185 4.31 -6.30 -1.89
CA LEU A 185 3.53 -5.05 -1.79
C LEU A 185 4.34 -3.90 -1.18
N LYS A 186 5.23 -4.19 -0.20
CA LYS A 186 6.18 -3.21 0.33
C LYS A 186 7.23 -2.82 -0.71
N LEU A 187 7.71 -3.77 -1.52
CA LEU A 187 8.63 -3.42 -2.61
C LEU A 187 7.96 -2.55 -3.66
N LEU A 188 6.69 -2.81 -4.01
CA LEU A 188 5.92 -2.01 -4.96
C LEU A 188 5.77 -0.56 -4.52
N THR A 189 5.66 -0.30 -3.21
CA THR A 189 5.65 1.09 -2.70
C THR A 189 7.02 1.75 -2.79
N VAL A 190 8.11 1.02 -2.57
CA VAL A 190 9.48 1.50 -2.78
C VAL A 190 9.73 1.81 -4.26
N LEU A 191 9.36 0.89 -5.17
CA LEU A 191 9.43 1.08 -6.62
C LEU A 191 8.72 2.36 -7.04
N ARG A 192 7.53 2.61 -6.47
CA ARG A 192 6.79 3.83 -6.74
C ARG A 192 7.48 5.09 -6.23
N ALA A 193 8.06 5.05 -5.02
CA ALA A 193 8.81 6.18 -4.48
C ALA A 193 10.03 6.53 -5.36
N ASP A 194 10.71 5.50 -5.88
CA ASP A 194 11.82 5.65 -6.82
C ASP A 194 11.32 6.23 -8.16
N LEU A 195 10.18 5.76 -8.69
CA LEU A 195 9.55 6.31 -9.90
C LEU A 195 9.18 7.79 -9.76
N LEU A 196 8.56 8.19 -8.65
CA LEU A 196 8.22 9.59 -8.39
C LEU A 196 9.47 10.47 -8.29
N SER A 197 10.51 9.97 -7.62
CA SER A 197 11.80 10.65 -7.51
C SER A 197 12.48 10.81 -8.87
N LEU A 198 12.34 9.80 -9.74
CA LEU A 198 12.86 9.83 -11.10
C LEU A 198 12.06 10.78 -12.00
N LEU A 199 10.73 10.76 -11.93
CA LEU A 199 9.86 11.65 -12.70
C LEU A 199 10.08 13.14 -12.38
N ALA A 200 10.46 13.46 -11.14
CA ALA A 200 10.85 14.80 -10.75
C ALA A 200 12.12 15.30 -11.47
N LYS A 201 12.99 14.38 -11.90
CA LYS A 201 14.22 14.68 -12.66
C LYS A 201 14.00 14.55 -14.17
N GLU A 202 13.24 13.54 -14.59
CA GLU A 202 13.07 13.12 -15.99
C GLU A 202 11.62 12.81 -16.30
N ASN A 203 10.93 13.76 -16.94
CA ASN A 203 9.51 13.63 -17.25
C ASN A 203 9.27 12.96 -18.62
N VAL A 204 9.61 11.68 -18.74
CA VAL A 204 9.43 10.90 -19.98
C VAL A 204 8.04 10.23 -20.01
N PRO A 205 7.32 10.21 -21.16
CA PRO A 205 5.98 9.62 -21.25
C PRO A 205 5.89 8.15 -20.82
N SER A 206 6.89 7.33 -21.13
CA SER A 206 6.91 5.91 -20.75
C SER A 206 6.96 5.73 -19.23
N LEU A 207 7.75 6.55 -18.52
CA LEU A 207 7.79 6.53 -17.05
C LEU A 207 6.47 6.97 -16.44
N ARG A 208 5.79 7.96 -17.03
CA ARG A 208 4.46 8.39 -16.59
C ARG A 208 3.40 7.29 -16.78
N ALA A 209 3.47 6.52 -17.87
CA ALA A 209 2.59 5.39 -18.10
C ALA A 209 2.81 4.28 -17.05
N LEU A 210 4.07 3.96 -16.76
CA LEU A 210 4.45 3.00 -15.73
C LEU A 210 3.99 3.44 -14.33
N GLU A 211 4.25 4.70 -13.95
CA GLU A 211 3.87 5.24 -12.64
C GLU A 211 2.35 5.30 -12.48
N THR A 212 1.62 5.77 -13.50
CA THR A 212 0.14 5.81 -13.49
C THR A 212 -0.43 4.40 -13.30
N TYR A 213 0.10 3.41 -14.02
CA TYR A 213 -0.37 2.04 -13.89
C TYR A 213 -0.12 1.48 -12.47
N LEU A 214 1.10 1.67 -11.95
CA LEU A 214 1.44 1.21 -10.59
C LEU A 214 0.61 1.93 -9.52
N LYS A 215 0.35 3.23 -9.71
CA LYS A 215 -0.54 4.02 -8.86
C LYS A 215 -1.94 3.41 -8.78
N GLU A 216 -2.56 3.12 -9.92
CA GLU A 216 -3.91 2.55 -9.98
C GLU A 216 -3.98 1.18 -9.29
N LYS A 217 -2.94 0.36 -9.44
CA LYS A 217 -2.82 -0.92 -8.76
C LYS A 217 -2.68 -0.78 -7.26
N LEU A 218 -1.78 0.08 -6.79
CA LEU A 218 -1.60 0.34 -5.36
C LEU A 218 -2.87 0.91 -4.71
N ILE A 219 -3.61 1.77 -5.41
CA ILE A 219 -4.92 2.27 -4.93
C ILE A 219 -5.90 1.12 -4.70
N THR A 220 -5.89 0.12 -5.58
CA THR A 220 -6.76 -1.05 -5.49
C THR A 220 -6.30 -1.99 -4.37
N TRP A 221 -5.00 -2.30 -4.29
CA TRP A 221 -4.45 -3.23 -3.30
C TRP A 221 -4.44 -2.69 -1.88
N LEU A 222 -4.25 -1.37 -1.73
CA LEU A 222 -4.25 -0.68 -0.43
C LEU A 222 -5.60 -0.02 -0.12
N SER A 223 -6.69 -0.52 -0.73
CA SER A 223 -8.03 0.03 -0.50
C SER A 223 -8.42 -0.02 0.99
N PRO A 224 -9.31 0.85 1.48
CA PRO A 224 -9.73 0.82 2.89
C PRO A 224 -10.29 -0.54 3.35
N ALA A 225 -10.87 -1.33 2.44
CA ALA A 225 -11.41 -2.65 2.74
C ALA A 225 -10.33 -3.73 3.01
N SER A 226 -9.07 -3.47 2.66
CA SER A 226 -7.93 -4.34 2.95
C SER A 226 -7.08 -3.86 4.14
N LEU A 227 -7.50 -2.78 4.81
CA LEU A 227 -6.79 -2.21 5.95
C LEU A 227 -7.46 -2.62 7.26
N GLU A 228 -6.63 -2.95 8.24
CA GLU A 228 -7.03 -3.25 9.61
C GLU A 228 -6.82 -2.01 10.49
N LEU A 229 -7.84 -1.64 11.24
CA LEU A 229 -7.76 -0.59 12.24
C LEU A 229 -7.15 -1.17 13.53
N HIS A 230 -6.00 -0.65 13.93
CA HIS A 230 -5.30 -1.02 15.16
C HIS A 230 -5.25 0.16 16.12
N GLN A 231 -5.58 -0.05 17.40
CA GLN A 231 -5.34 0.95 18.43
C GLN A 231 -3.88 0.86 18.87
N ILE A 232 -3.12 1.92 18.59
CA ILE A 232 -1.71 2.03 18.99
C ILE A 232 -1.65 2.51 20.44
N THR A 233 -0.93 1.76 21.26
CA THR A 233 -0.77 1.95 22.70
C THR A 233 0.72 1.96 23.08
N TRP A 234 1.01 2.29 24.33
CA TRP A 234 2.39 2.25 24.84
C TRP A 234 2.98 0.83 24.88
N ASP A 235 2.14 -0.20 24.88
CA ASP A 235 2.54 -1.60 24.96
C ASP A 235 2.87 -2.22 23.58
N ASP A 236 2.65 -1.47 22.49
CA ASP A 236 3.03 -1.89 21.15
C ASP A 236 4.56 -1.94 20.95
N SER A 237 4.98 -2.68 19.93
CA SER A 237 6.40 -2.88 19.62
C SER A 237 7.15 -1.54 19.45
N ALA A 238 8.38 -1.48 19.98
CA ALA A 238 9.22 -0.29 19.85
C ALA A 238 9.48 0.12 18.38
N SER A 239 9.54 -0.85 17.46
CA SER A 239 9.69 -0.60 16.03
C SER A 239 8.47 0.07 15.39
N LEU A 240 7.26 -0.24 15.87
CA LEU A 240 6.04 0.47 15.45
C LEU A 240 6.05 1.90 16.00
N LEU A 241 6.37 2.07 17.29
CA LEU A 241 6.43 3.36 17.94
C LEU A 241 7.48 4.30 17.34
N GLU A 242 8.64 3.77 16.96
CA GLU A 242 9.69 4.52 16.24
C GLU A 242 9.17 5.07 14.90
N LYS A 243 8.38 4.28 14.16
CA LYS A 243 7.76 4.73 12.92
C LYS A 243 6.72 5.82 13.15
N ILE A 244 5.93 5.74 14.22
CA ILE A 244 4.99 6.81 14.58
C ILE A 244 5.74 8.12 14.83
N VAL A 245 6.86 8.07 15.57
CA VAL A 245 7.73 9.24 15.78
C VAL A 245 8.30 9.76 14.46
N ALA A 246 8.79 8.87 13.59
CA ALA A 246 9.41 9.25 12.32
C ALA A 246 8.43 9.84 11.31
N TYR A 247 7.19 9.35 11.29
CA TYR A 247 6.18 9.70 10.29
C TYR A 247 5.24 10.83 10.72
N GLU A 248 5.35 11.32 11.95
CA GLU A 248 4.50 12.41 12.44
C GLU A 248 4.76 13.73 11.69
N ALA A 249 3.81 14.10 10.83
CA ALA A 249 3.96 15.18 9.86
C ALA A 249 3.35 16.52 10.32
N VAL A 250 2.43 16.50 11.29
CA VAL A 250 1.68 17.68 11.75
C VAL A 250 2.38 18.34 12.93
N HIS A 251 2.65 17.56 13.99
CA HIS A 251 3.20 17.99 15.27
C HIS A 251 4.37 17.10 15.71
N PRO A 252 5.62 17.46 15.35
CA PRO A 252 6.79 16.63 15.62
C PRO A 252 6.88 16.16 17.08
N ILE A 253 7.07 14.85 17.27
CA ILE A 253 7.24 14.24 18.59
C ILE A 253 8.65 14.51 19.07
N ARG A 254 8.78 15.17 20.22
CA ARG A 254 10.08 15.72 20.67
C ARG A 254 10.97 14.71 21.39
N ASN A 255 10.36 13.80 22.14
CA ASN A 255 11.06 12.82 22.96
C ASN A 255 10.10 11.70 23.40
N LEU A 256 10.65 10.69 24.08
CA LEU A 256 9.93 9.51 24.55
C LEU A 256 8.79 9.85 25.53
N LEU A 257 8.97 10.88 26.38
CA LEU A 257 7.93 11.34 27.30
C LEU A 257 6.76 11.98 26.55
N ASP A 258 7.04 12.70 25.46
CA ASP A 258 6.02 13.27 24.59
C ASP A 258 5.20 12.17 23.92
N LEU A 259 5.85 11.16 23.35
CA LEU A 259 5.17 9.99 22.79
C LEU A 259 4.28 9.31 23.85
N LYS A 260 4.81 9.08 25.06
CA LYS A 260 4.06 8.43 26.13
C LYS A 260 2.79 9.20 26.50
N ARG A 261 2.85 10.54 26.54
CA ARG A 261 1.66 11.37 26.78
C ARG A 261 0.63 11.25 25.66
N ARG A 262 1.05 11.13 24.41
CA ARG A 262 0.12 10.98 23.28
C ARG A 262 -0.55 9.61 23.21
N LEU A 263 -0.01 8.63 23.93
CA LEU A 263 -0.57 7.27 24.04
C LEU A 263 -1.16 6.97 25.43
N SER A 264 -1.23 7.97 26.32
CA SER A 264 -1.74 7.80 27.68
C SER A 264 -3.26 8.08 27.79
N GLU A 265 -3.78 8.06 29.02
CA GLU A 265 -5.18 8.40 29.32
C GLU A 265 -5.59 9.76 28.71
N GLY A 266 -6.85 9.85 28.26
CA GLY A 266 -7.37 11.02 27.54
C GLY A 266 -6.85 11.15 26.10
N ARG A 267 -6.02 10.21 25.62
CA ARG A 267 -5.52 10.17 24.24
C ARG A 267 -5.78 8.80 23.61
N ARG A 268 -5.99 8.80 22.29
CA ARG A 268 -6.06 7.59 21.46
C ARG A 268 -5.21 7.80 20.22
N CYS A 269 -4.52 6.76 19.80
CA CYS A 269 -3.84 6.72 18.53
C CYS A 269 -4.34 5.49 17.78
N PHE A 270 -4.79 5.67 16.54
CA PHE A 270 -5.26 4.58 15.70
C PHE A 270 -4.42 4.52 14.43
N GLY A 271 -3.99 3.34 14.03
CA GLY A 271 -3.27 3.09 12.79
C GLY A 271 -4.09 2.22 11.85
N TYR A 272 -4.08 2.53 10.55
CA TYR A 272 -4.49 1.61 9.50
C TYR A 272 -3.26 0.82 9.05
N LEU A 273 -3.26 -0.48 9.31
CA LEU A 273 -2.21 -1.41 8.91
C LEU A 273 -2.72 -2.31 7.78
N HIS A 274 -1.82 -2.77 6.94
CA HIS A 274 -2.14 -3.76 5.90
C HIS A 274 -1.51 -5.11 6.28
N PRO A 275 -2.23 -6.24 6.23
CA PRO A 275 -1.70 -7.55 6.62
C PRO A 275 -0.43 -7.95 5.85
N ALA A 276 -0.36 -7.59 4.56
CA ALA A 276 0.83 -7.84 3.72
C ALA A 276 2.02 -6.88 3.98
N ILE A 277 1.86 -5.86 4.83
CA ILE A 277 2.93 -4.94 5.26
C ILE A 277 2.92 -4.85 6.80
N PRO A 278 3.30 -5.93 7.51
CA PRO A 278 3.18 -5.99 8.96
C PRO A 278 4.04 -4.94 9.66
N GLY A 279 3.49 -4.35 10.72
CA GLY A 279 4.17 -3.34 11.53
C GLY A 279 4.41 -2.00 10.83
N GLU A 280 3.78 -1.74 9.68
CA GLU A 280 3.84 -0.46 8.98
C GLU A 280 2.50 0.29 9.12
N PRO A 281 2.43 1.39 9.88
CA PRO A 281 1.21 2.19 9.98
C PRO A 281 1.08 3.06 8.73
N LEU A 282 0.27 2.65 7.76
CA LEU A 282 0.15 3.35 6.47
C LEU A 282 -0.44 4.75 6.63
N ILE A 283 -1.41 4.87 7.55
CA ILE A 283 -1.98 6.10 8.09
C ILE A 283 -2.13 5.90 9.58
N PHE A 284 -1.89 6.94 10.37
CA PHE A 284 -2.28 6.97 11.77
C PHE A 284 -2.94 8.30 12.14
N ILE A 285 -3.81 8.23 13.14
CA ILE A 285 -4.70 9.29 13.58
C ILE A 285 -4.52 9.44 15.08
N GLU A 286 -4.20 10.65 15.52
CA GLU A 286 -4.12 10.99 16.94
C GLU A 286 -5.38 11.75 17.36
N VAL A 287 -6.00 11.26 18.44
CA VAL A 287 -7.26 11.75 18.98
C VAL A 287 -7.08 12.18 20.43
N ALA A 288 -7.63 13.33 20.77
CA ALA A 288 -7.75 13.81 22.14
C ALA A 288 -9.19 13.69 22.63
N LEU A 289 -9.38 13.08 23.79
CA LEU A 289 -10.65 13.00 24.48
C LEU A 289 -10.77 14.19 25.43
N LEU A 290 -11.83 14.97 25.27
CA LEU A 290 -12.02 16.25 25.97
C LEU A 290 -13.45 16.39 26.48
N LYS A 291 -13.63 17.19 27.53
CA LYS A 291 -14.97 17.62 28.00
C LYS A 291 -15.62 18.61 27.05
N ASP A 292 -14.84 19.57 26.59
CA ASP A 292 -15.28 20.65 25.70
C ASP A 292 -14.38 20.70 24.46
N VAL A 293 -14.88 21.33 23.39
CA VAL A 293 -14.11 21.50 22.16
C VAL A 293 -12.96 22.46 22.41
N ALA A 294 -11.72 22.00 22.23
CA ALA A 294 -10.53 22.86 22.35
C ALA A 294 -10.56 24.00 21.32
N THR A 295 -10.13 25.18 21.75
CA THR A 295 -10.05 26.37 20.90
C THR A 295 -8.67 26.55 20.25
N SER A 296 -7.66 25.87 20.79
CA SER A 296 -6.29 25.91 20.28
C SER A 296 -5.63 24.53 20.33
N ILE A 297 -4.64 24.29 19.46
CA ILE A 297 -3.85 23.05 19.49
C ILE A 297 -2.98 22.96 20.77
N GLN A 298 -2.68 24.11 21.38
CA GLN A 298 -1.92 24.17 22.62
C GLN A 298 -2.71 23.59 23.81
N GLU A 299 -4.02 23.82 23.86
CA GLU A 299 -4.88 23.15 24.85
C GLU A 299 -4.84 21.63 24.68
N VAL A 300 -4.73 21.14 23.44
CA VAL A 300 -4.71 19.70 23.14
C VAL A 300 -3.35 19.07 23.44
N LEU A 301 -2.24 19.71 23.07
CA LEU A 301 -0.92 19.10 23.25
C LEU A 301 -0.41 19.16 24.70
N TRP A 302 -0.87 20.11 25.51
CA TRP A 302 -0.40 20.36 26.89
C TRP A 302 -1.49 20.17 27.98
N ASP A 303 -2.56 19.46 27.67
CA ASP A 303 -3.63 19.11 28.61
C ASP A 303 -3.07 18.36 29.84
N SER A 304 -3.19 18.95 31.02
CA SER A 304 -2.69 18.36 32.28
C SER A 304 -3.49 18.86 33.50
N PRO A 305 -4.12 17.96 34.28
CA PRO A 305 -4.23 16.51 34.05
C PRO A 305 -5.13 16.20 32.84
N PRO A 306 -4.87 15.10 32.11
CA PRO A 306 -5.72 14.71 30.98
C PRO A 306 -7.15 14.39 31.44
N THR A 307 -8.13 14.67 30.58
CA THR A 307 -9.53 14.32 30.84
C THR A 307 -9.70 12.80 30.89
N PRO A 308 -10.26 12.23 31.97
CA PRO A 308 -10.60 10.80 32.02
C PRO A 308 -11.64 10.43 30.97
N GLU A 309 -11.53 9.24 30.41
CA GLU A 309 -12.39 8.81 29.29
C GLU A 309 -13.90 8.83 29.64
N PHE A 310 -14.26 8.47 30.87
CA PHE A 310 -15.65 8.47 31.32
C PHE A 310 -16.26 9.90 31.45
N GLU A 311 -15.43 10.94 31.47
CA GLU A 311 -15.85 12.34 31.51
C GLU A 311 -15.80 13.02 30.13
N ALA A 312 -15.22 12.35 29.13
CA ALA A 312 -15.07 12.92 27.80
C ALA A 312 -16.41 12.98 27.07
N THR A 313 -16.72 14.12 26.46
CA THR A 313 -17.92 14.30 25.61
C THR A 313 -17.57 14.56 24.15
N CYS A 314 -16.28 14.86 23.88
CA CYS A 314 -15.74 15.19 22.58
C CYS A 314 -14.50 14.35 22.27
N ALA A 315 -14.45 13.79 21.06
CA ALA A 315 -13.25 13.21 20.47
C ALA A 315 -12.73 14.15 19.37
N LEU A 316 -11.51 14.65 19.53
CA LEU A 316 -10.89 15.61 18.63
C LEU A 316 -9.72 14.98 17.89
N LEU A 317 -9.85 14.85 16.57
CA LEU A 317 -8.75 14.44 15.70
C LEU A 317 -7.81 15.64 15.52
N TYR A 318 -6.61 15.58 16.11
CA TYR A 318 -5.66 16.70 16.10
C TYR A 318 -4.42 16.42 15.25
N SER A 319 -4.15 15.16 14.90
CA SER A 319 -3.12 14.78 13.92
C SER A 319 -3.63 13.65 13.02
N ILE A 320 -3.34 13.75 11.72
CA ILE A 320 -3.50 12.67 10.75
C ILE A 320 -2.20 12.65 9.93
N SER A 321 -1.47 11.56 10.05
CA SER A 321 -0.16 11.37 9.45
C SER A 321 -0.14 10.09 8.62
N ALA A 322 0.73 10.05 7.61
CA ALA A 322 0.74 8.96 6.65
C ALA A 322 2.13 8.78 6.03
N THR A 323 2.40 7.56 5.58
CA THR A 323 3.69 7.20 4.97
C THR A 323 3.85 7.77 3.57
N GLN A 324 5.10 7.87 3.11
CA GLN A 324 5.39 8.42 1.77
C GLN A 324 4.86 7.53 0.64
N ALA A 325 4.68 6.24 0.90
CA ALA A 325 4.03 5.29 0.01
C ALA A 325 2.54 5.60 -0.22
N SER A 326 1.92 6.38 0.66
CA SER A 326 0.48 6.48 0.81
C SER A 326 -0.06 7.90 0.56
N TRP A 327 0.68 8.84 -0.03
CA TRP A 327 0.14 10.19 -0.28
C TRP A 327 -1.15 10.23 -1.11
N ASP A 328 -1.30 9.32 -2.07
CA ASP A 328 -2.58 9.16 -2.81
C ASP A 328 -3.64 8.38 -2.02
N LEU A 329 -3.21 7.47 -1.14
CA LEU A 329 -4.08 6.81 -0.18
C LEU A 329 -4.63 7.79 0.84
N ILE A 330 -3.89 8.84 1.22
CA ILE A 330 -4.41 9.91 2.09
C ILE A 330 -5.62 10.57 1.45
N LEU A 331 -5.64 10.81 0.12
CA LEU A 331 -6.80 11.40 -0.56
C LEU A 331 -8.01 10.46 -0.56
N ILE A 332 -7.78 9.16 -0.74
CA ILE A 332 -8.83 8.13 -0.73
C ILE A 332 -9.33 7.89 0.70
N LEU A 333 -8.43 7.80 1.66
CA LEU A 333 -8.71 7.63 3.07
C LEU A 333 -9.24 8.92 3.69
N TRP A 334 -8.95 10.10 3.18
CA TRP A 334 -9.65 11.33 3.54
C TRP A 334 -11.11 11.26 3.12
N LYS A 335 -11.39 10.81 1.89
CA LYS A 335 -12.77 10.53 1.49
C LYS A 335 -13.39 9.47 2.40
N PHE A 336 -12.67 8.41 2.72
CA PHE A 336 -13.17 7.30 3.52
C PHE A 336 -13.40 7.68 4.99
N VAL A 337 -12.43 8.28 5.68
CA VAL A 337 -12.54 8.79 7.07
C VAL A 337 -13.60 9.87 7.17
N PHE A 338 -13.71 10.76 6.18
CA PHE A 338 -14.80 11.74 6.12
C PHE A 338 -16.17 11.07 5.97
N LEU A 339 -16.26 9.94 5.27
CA LEU A 339 -17.50 9.15 5.12
C LEU A 339 -17.75 8.18 6.29
N SER A 340 -16.69 7.73 6.99
CA SER A 340 -16.70 6.68 8.02
C SER A 340 -16.74 7.24 9.45
N GLN A 341 -17.26 8.46 9.64
CA GLN A 341 -17.30 9.16 10.94
C GLN A 341 -17.93 8.36 12.09
N ASN A 342 -18.63 7.26 11.82
CA ASN A 342 -19.25 6.40 12.84
C ASN A 342 -18.34 5.32 13.43
N SER A 343 -17.23 4.94 12.79
CA SER A 343 -16.43 3.76 13.21
C SER A 343 -15.36 4.07 14.27
N PHE A 344 -14.97 5.33 14.45
CA PHE A 344 -13.97 5.74 15.45
C PHE A 344 -14.56 6.04 16.83
N LEU A 345 -15.89 5.96 16.98
CA LEU A 345 -16.65 6.36 18.17
C LEU A 345 -17.31 5.19 18.91
N GLN A 346 -17.08 3.96 18.45
CA GLN A 346 -17.43 2.72 19.16
C GLN A 346 -16.14 2.05 19.61
#